data_AF-A0A953TVG0-F1
#
_entry.id   AF-A0A953TVG0-F1
#
_cell.length_a   1.000
_cell.length_b   1.000
_cell.length_c   1.000
_cell.angle_alpha   90.00
_cell.angle_beta   90.00
_cell.angle_gamma   90.00
#
_symmetry.space_group_name_H-M   'P 1'
#
loop_
_entity.id
_entity.type
_entity.pdbx_description
1 polymer ?
#
loop_
_entity_poly.entity_id
_entity_poly.type
_entity_poly.pdbx_seq_one_letter_code
_entity_poly.pdbx_strand_id
1 'polypeptide(L)'
;MHPKADGKAGHAKITVTGFDAARPSVVVEYVERNSTKGEVHLDIPKITFERPQTLAAAVRAGRDGIERLELRVKVDTETDERDALIKRTADERVDRTMLSAEQVSAVFANLAKLHAARLYRDALSYHDLGALRVTIGWEHESKPGTEIVSTLDSNGQPAPFPNIKALVPAGWKADVARAFQASDPLVQWDTPIPPPEANELLAKMSTFKEASVYKVGQSYLGKDIWAMDLMPPVEASHWSQAKQSTLKPTIVYSARQHANEVSSTSHVLRMAELLLRDPAYREKLNKVNVVIHPITNADGAQLAYDLQKINPTYMLHAGYLGSLGVDVTTAQWDPDPMYPESGIRPKIWRTWLPDIFLNPHGYPSHEWVQIFSEYAAWVRTRAVETRDYWSMRGWWMPGFAWLDDPRYPRHKDEQMKLLNMITEYAKQVPGTVALNERAYDRYKRYSFDFDSKNFKLDFTNGVLIYKSIKGARANPQSPDFMTRQPNVTIWDGVTEAPDETARGDWLKLVANAGLQWDKAILDYLVQGHHEIERKVDPFWHGVSLTVNRPRPPKPAKAGEGTTTEGSR
;
A
#
# COMPACT_ATOMS: atom_id res chain seq x y z
N MET A 1 -35.69 -20.27 -22.50
CA MET A 1 -35.97 -19.15 -23.43
C MET A 1 -36.72 -19.67 -24.64
N HIS A 2 -37.91 -19.15 -24.93
CA HIS A 2 -38.66 -19.54 -26.12
C HIS A 2 -38.54 -18.51 -27.24
N PRO A 3 -38.49 -18.95 -28.50
CA PRO A 3 -38.67 -18.07 -29.66
C PRO A 3 -39.98 -17.29 -29.57
N LYS A 4 -39.98 -16.02 -29.97
CA LYS A 4 -41.23 -15.25 -30.12
C LYS A 4 -42.09 -15.74 -31.32
N ALA A 5 -41.52 -16.54 -32.22
CA ALA A 5 -42.19 -17.18 -33.35
C ALA A 5 -41.34 -18.37 -33.84
N ASP A 6 -41.95 -19.31 -34.55
CA ASP A 6 -41.24 -20.44 -35.17
C ASP A 6 -40.11 -19.95 -36.08
N GLY A 7 -38.93 -20.57 -35.95
CA GLY A 7 -37.71 -20.20 -36.68
C GLY A 7 -36.93 -19.01 -36.11
N LYS A 8 -37.34 -18.40 -34.98
CA LYS A 8 -36.57 -17.34 -34.31
C LYS A 8 -35.79 -17.85 -33.09
N ALA A 9 -34.78 -17.11 -32.65
CA ALA A 9 -34.10 -17.38 -31.38
C ALA A 9 -34.95 -16.89 -30.20
N GLY A 10 -34.79 -17.51 -29.03
CA GLY A 10 -35.33 -16.96 -27.79
C GLY A 10 -34.58 -15.69 -27.36
N HIS A 11 -35.22 -14.85 -26.55
CA HIS A 11 -34.63 -13.63 -26.03
C HIS A 11 -34.49 -13.68 -24.50
N ALA A 12 -33.35 -13.25 -23.99
CA ALA A 12 -33.14 -12.90 -22.59
C ALA A 12 -32.58 -11.48 -22.52
N LYS A 13 -32.95 -10.77 -21.45
CA LYS A 13 -32.32 -9.51 -21.07
C LYS A 13 -31.47 -9.79 -19.84
N ILE A 14 -30.19 -9.51 -19.93
CA ILE A 14 -29.26 -9.59 -18.80
C ILE A 14 -29.03 -8.15 -18.34
N THR A 15 -29.26 -7.89 -17.06
CA THR A 15 -28.97 -6.60 -16.43
C THR A 15 -28.03 -6.85 -15.27
N VAL A 16 -26.99 -6.02 -15.11
CA VAL A 16 -26.07 -6.05 -13.97
C VAL A 16 -26.23 -4.71 -13.26
N THR A 17 -26.57 -4.73 -11.98
CA THR A 17 -26.80 -3.53 -11.17
C THR A 17 -26.00 -3.63 -9.87
N GLY A 18 -25.36 -2.52 -9.47
CA GLY A 18 -24.48 -2.48 -8.29
C GLY A 18 -25.15 -1.99 -7.00
N PHE A 19 -26.42 -1.57 -7.06
CA PHE A 19 -27.11 -0.90 -5.95
C PHE A 19 -28.52 -1.44 -5.64
N ASP A 20 -29.00 -2.44 -6.37
CA ASP A 20 -30.38 -2.92 -6.23
C ASP A 20 -30.58 -3.86 -5.03
N ALA A 21 -29.50 -4.44 -4.49
CA ALA A 21 -29.54 -5.36 -3.36
C ALA A 21 -28.33 -5.19 -2.43
N ALA A 22 -28.51 -5.51 -1.15
CA ALA A 22 -27.45 -5.49 -0.15
C ALA A 22 -26.48 -6.68 -0.24
N ARG A 23 -26.78 -7.67 -1.10
CA ARG A 23 -26.00 -8.90 -1.27
C ARG A 23 -25.91 -9.26 -2.76
N PRO A 24 -24.77 -9.81 -3.23
CA PRO A 24 -24.68 -10.35 -4.58
C PRO A 24 -25.70 -11.47 -4.76
N SER A 25 -26.48 -11.41 -5.83
CA SER A 25 -27.45 -12.44 -6.18
C SER A 25 -27.66 -12.51 -7.69
N VAL A 26 -28.16 -13.65 -8.16
CA VAL A 26 -28.63 -13.85 -9.53
C VAL A 26 -30.15 -13.92 -9.47
N VAL A 27 -30.81 -12.97 -10.12
CA VAL A 27 -32.26 -12.95 -10.26
C VAL A 27 -32.61 -13.29 -11.70
N VAL A 28 -33.40 -14.34 -11.89
CA VAL A 28 -33.92 -14.76 -13.19
C VAL A 28 -35.42 -14.54 -13.20
N GLU A 29 -35.84 -13.44 -13.78
CA GLU A 29 -37.24 -13.18 -14.10
C GLU A 29 -37.60 -13.85 -15.44
N TYR A 30 -38.71 -14.57 -15.49
CA TYR A 30 -39.16 -15.26 -16.69
C TYR A 30 -40.68 -15.16 -16.88
N VAL A 31 -41.11 -15.41 -18.11
CA VAL A 31 -42.52 -15.49 -18.49
C VAL A 31 -42.76 -16.82 -19.20
N GLU A 32 -43.65 -17.62 -18.63
CA GLU A 32 -44.09 -18.91 -19.17
C GLU A 32 -44.97 -18.73 -20.40
N ARG A 33 -45.15 -19.81 -21.18
CA ARG A 33 -45.96 -19.77 -22.42
C ARG A 33 -47.42 -19.36 -22.19
N ASN A 34 -47.96 -19.64 -21.02
CA ASN A 34 -49.31 -19.24 -20.60
C ASN A 34 -49.37 -17.79 -20.08
N SER A 35 -48.32 -16.99 -20.31
CA SER A 35 -48.16 -15.61 -19.81
C SER A 35 -48.02 -15.48 -18.29
N THR A 36 -47.83 -16.58 -17.56
CA THR A 36 -47.49 -16.52 -16.13
C THR A 36 -46.08 -15.98 -15.95
N LYS A 37 -45.93 -14.96 -15.11
CA LYS A 37 -44.62 -14.45 -14.71
C LYS A 37 -44.07 -15.27 -13.55
N GLY A 38 -42.77 -15.52 -13.55
CA GLY A 38 -42.05 -16.19 -12.49
C GLY A 38 -40.71 -15.51 -12.23
N GLU A 39 -40.16 -15.78 -11.05
CA GLU A 39 -38.85 -15.31 -10.62
C GLU A 39 -38.14 -16.47 -9.92
N VAL A 40 -36.86 -16.64 -10.24
CA VAL A 40 -35.95 -17.50 -9.48
C VAL A 40 -34.83 -16.63 -8.97
N HIS A 41 -34.56 -16.74 -7.68
CA HIS A 41 -33.55 -15.97 -6.98
C HIS A 41 -32.49 -16.90 -6.41
N LEU A 42 -31.21 -16.54 -6.58
CA LEU A 42 -30.08 -17.24 -6.01
C LEU A 42 -29.12 -16.24 -5.38
N ASP A 43 -29.03 -16.25 -4.06
CA ASP A 43 -27.99 -15.51 -3.35
C ASP A 43 -26.61 -16.10 -3.64
N ILE A 44 -25.60 -15.23 -3.77
CA ILE A 44 -24.19 -15.61 -3.89
C ILE A 44 -23.49 -15.14 -2.60
N PRO A 45 -23.57 -15.93 -1.51
CA PRO A 45 -22.92 -15.55 -0.27
C PRO A 45 -21.40 -15.65 -0.38
N LYS A 46 -20.69 -14.88 0.45
CA LYS A 46 -19.26 -15.09 0.68
C LYS A 46 -19.08 -16.42 1.42
N ILE A 47 -18.40 -17.36 0.78
CA ILE A 47 -18.02 -18.65 1.36
C ILE A 47 -16.82 -18.45 2.28
N THR A 48 -16.90 -19.00 3.48
CA THR A 48 -15.78 -19.03 4.42
C THR A 48 -14.92 -20.25 4.12
N PHE A 49 -13.66 -20.04 3.70
CA PHE A 49 -12.71 -21.13 3.48
C PHE A 49 -11.29 -20.70 3.87
N GLU A 50 -10.43 -21.67 4.15
CA GLU A 50 -9.02 -21.42 4.44
C GLU A 50 -8.30 -20.93 3.18
N ARG A 51 -7.37 -19.98 3.36
CA ARG A 51 -6.59 -19.45 2.23
C ARG A 51 -5.85 -20.59 1.53
N PRO A 52 -5.91 -20.69 0.18
CA PRO A 52 -5.21 -21.74 -0.54
C PRO A 52 -3.71 -21.73 -0.24
N GLN A 53 -3.15 -22.91 0.04
CA GLN A 53 -1.73 -23.09 0.33
C GLN A 53 -0.97 -23.37 -0.97
N THR A 54 0.17 -22.70 -1.20
CA THR A 54 1.06 -23.08 -2.29
C THR A 54 1.78 -24.39 -1.94
N LEU A 55 1.63 -25.41 -2.78
CA LEU A 55 2.29 -26.71 -2.64
C LEU A 55 3.60 -26.77 -3.41
N ALA A 56 3.57 -26.35 -4.67
CA ALA A 56 4.74 -26.41 -5.55
C ALA A 56 4.64 -25.38 -6.68
N ALA A 57 5.80 -24.99 -7.21
CA ALA A 57 5.92 -24.30 -8.48
C ALA A 57 6.98 -25.02 -9.31
N ALA A 58 6.58 -25.51 -10.48
CA ALA A 58 7.48 -26.13 -11.44
C ALA A 58 7.93 -25.08 -12.47
N VAL A 59 9.23 -25.00 -12.70
CA VAL A 59 9.84 -24.13 -13.72
C VAL A 59 10.65 -25.01 -14.68
N ARG A 60 10.83 -24.52 -15.91
CA ARG A 60 11.59 -25.22 -16.94
C ARG A 60 12.80 -24.40 -17.35
N ALA A 61 13.98 -25.03 -17.33
CA ALA A 61 15.20 -24.37 -17.78
C ALA A 61 15.06 -23.86 -19.22
N GLY A 62 15.47 -22.60 -19.45
CA GLY A 62 15.40 -21.94 -20.76
C GLY A 62 14.01 -21.47 -21.19
N ARG A 63 13.01 -21.50 -20.29
CA ARG A 63 11.67 -20.97 -20.55
C ARG A 63 11.30 -19.97 -19.47
N ASP A 64 10.88 -18.78 -19.88
CA ASP A 64 10.36 -17.78 -18.96
C ASP A 64 9.03 -18.25 -18.34
N GLY A 65 8.83 -17.92 -17.07
CA GLY A 65 7.59 -18.21 -16.35
C GLY A 65 7.56 -19.48 -15.51
N ILE A 66 6.36 -19.81 -15.05
CA ILE A 66 6.04 -20.99 -14.24
C ILE A 66 5.36 -22.01 -15.15
N GLU A 67 5.96 -23.18 -15.33
CA GLU A 67 5.33 -24.26 -16.11
C GLU A 67 4.04 -24.73 -15.43
N ARG A 68 4.08 -24.86 -14.10
CA ARG A 68 2.93 -25.31 -13.32
C ARG A 68 2.95 -24.76 -11.90
N LEU A 69 1.86 -24.13 -11.48
CA LEU A 69 1.65 -23.73 -10.09
C LEU A 69 0.66 -24.70 -9.43
N GLU A 70 1.02 -25.27 -8.30
CA GLU A 70 0.18 -26.20 -7.55
C GLU A 70 -0.25 -25.55 -6.23
N LEU A 71 -1.56 -25.46 -6.04
CA LEU A 71 -2.20 -24.96 -4.82
C LEU A 71 -2.99 -26.08 -4.15
N ARG A 72 -3.17 -25.97 -2.84
CA ARG A 72 -4.09 -26.79 -2.06
C ARG A 72 -5.26 -25.96 -1.59
N VAL A 73 -6.48 -26.46 -1.80
CA VAL A 73 -7.70 -25.93 -1.20
C VAL A 73 -8.22 -26.97 -0.22
N LYS A 74 -8.39 -26.56 1.03
CA LYS A 74 -9.06 -27.38 2.04
C LYS A 74 -10.57 -27.24 1.86
N VAL A 75 -11.27 -28.36 1.90
CA VAL A 75 -12.73 -28.45 1.79
C VAL A 75 -13.30 -29.22 2.99
N ASP A 76 -14.62 -29.19 3.16
CA ASP A 76 -15.29 -29.81 4.30
C ASP A 76 -15.81 -31.22 3.99
N THR A 77 -16.18 -31.46 2.72
CA THR A 77 -16.71 -32.74 2.25
C THR A 77 -16.17 -33.08 0.85
N GLU A 78 -16.23 -34.36 0.48
CA GLU A 78 -15.92 -34.78 -0.88
C GLU A 78 -17.06 -34.44 -1.85
N THR A 79 -18.29 -34.80 -1.49
CA THR A 79 -19.51 -34.58 -2.30
C THR A 79 -20.31 -33.36 -1.84
N ASP A 80 -21.14 -32.79 -2.72
CA ASP A 80 -22.08 -31.74 -2.32
C ASP A 80 -23.22 -32.32 -1.44
N GLU A 81 -23.15 -32.03 -0.14
CA GLU A 81 -24.09 -32.51 0.86
C GLU A 81 -25.20 -31.48 1.20
N ARG A 82 -25.33 -30.41 0.42
CA ARG A 82 -26.24 -29.28 0.73
C ARG A 82 -27.66 -29.73 1.09
N ASP A 83 -28.29 -30.56 0.26
CA ASP A 83 -29.68 -31.02 0.47
C ASP A 83 -29.87 -31.83 1.77
N ALA A 84 -28.81 -32.50 2.25
CA ALA A 84 -28.83 -33.21 3.51
C ALA A 84 -28.65 -32.25 4.70
N LEU A 85 -27.79 -31.23 4.54
CA LEU A 85 -27.44 -30.28 5.60
C LEU A 85 -28.53 -29.24 5.85
N ILE A 86 -29.25 -28.78 4.81
CA ILE A 86 -30.36 -27.83 4.97
C ILE A 86 -31.55 -28.42 5.75
N LYS A 87 -31.61 -29.75 5.90
CA LYS A 87 -32.59 -30.41 6.78
C LYS A 87 -32.26 -30.24 8.27
N ARG A 88 -31.03 -29.83 8.60
CA ARG A 88 -30.49 -29.72 9.97
C ARG A 88 -30.17 -28.29 10.38
N THR A 89 -29.98 -27.39 9.42
CA THR A 89 -29.66 -25.99 9.69
C THR A 89 -30.16 -25.09 8.55
N ALA A 90 -30.14 -23.77 8.76
CA ALA A 90 -30.54 -22.82 7.73
C ALA A 90 -29.66 -22.96 6.48
N ASP A 91 -30.28 -22.88 5.31
CA ASP A 91 -29.61 -22.91 4.01
C ASP A 91 -28.50 -21.87 3.90
N GLU A 92 -28.74 -20.63 4.34
CA GLU A 92 -27.72 -19.57 4.36
C GLU A 92 -26.46 -19.99 5.15
N ARG A 93 -26.62 -20.75 6.24
CA ARG A 93 -25.49 -21.24 7.03
C ARG A 93 -24.71 -22.29 6.26
N VAL A 94 -25.40 -23.23 5.61
CA VAL A 94 -24.76 -24.26 4.77
C VAL A 94 -23.95 -23.58 3.66
N ASP A 95 -24.58 -22.67 2.91
CA ASP A 95 -23.97 -22.01 1.75
C ASP A 95 -22.78 -21.11 2.11
N ARG A 96 -22.70 -20.64 3.35
CA ARG A 96 -21.59 -19.80 3.84
C ARG A 96 -20.43 -20.56 4.46
N THR A 97 -20.65 -21.81 4.88
CA THR A 97 -19.69 -22.54 5.73
C THR A 97 -19.25 -23.87 5.17
N MET A 98 -20.00 -24.46 4.23
CA MET A 98 -19.67 -25.76 3.66
C MET A 98 -19.14 -25.58 2.24
N LEU A 99 -17.97 -26.14 1.97
CA LEU A 99 -17.38 -26.21 0.65
C LEU A 99 -17.05 -27.68 0.33
N SER A 100 -17.53 -28.20 -0.79
CA SER A 100 -17.22 -29.58 -1.22
C SER A 100 -16.14 -29.65 -2.31
N ALA A 101 -15.48 -30.80 -2.42
CA ALA A 101 -14.52 -31.03 -3.49
C ALA A 101 -15.17 -31.01 -4.88
N GLU A 102 -16.40 -31.52 -5.00
CA GLU A 102 -17.22 -31.43 -6.20
C GLU A 102 -17.46 -29.98 -6.64
N GLN A 103 -17.82 -29.09 -5.69
CA GLN A 103 -18.06 -27.67 -5.99
C GLN A 103 -16.80 -26.97 -6.48
N VAL A 104 -15.66 -27.16 -5.80
CA VAL A 104 -14.38 -26.57 -6.23
C VAL A 104 -13.99 -27.10 -7.61
N SER A 105 -14.13 -28.41 -7.86
CA SER A 105 -13.83 -29.01 -9.17
C SER A 105 -14.73 -28.46 -10.28
N ALA A 106 -16.03 -28.30 -9.97
CA ALA A 106 -16.99 -27.72 -10.89
C ALA A 106 -16.66 -26.26 -11.25
N VAL A 107 -16.17 -25.46 -10.30
CA VAL A 107 -15.73 -24.07 -10.56
C VAL A 107 -14.60 -24.04 -11.61
N PHE A 108 -13.55 -24.86 -11.43
CA PHE A 108 -12.45 -24.93 -12.41
C PHE A 108 -12.90 -25.45 -13.77
N ALA A 109 -13.74 -26.49 -13.80
CA ALA A 109 -14.29 -27.03 -15.04
C ALA A 109 -15.17 -26.00 -15.79
N ASN A 110 -16.00 -25.24 -15.06
CA ASN A 110 -16.84 -24.21 -15.64
C ASN A 110 -16.01 -23.03 -16.16
N LEU A 111 -14.98 -22.60 -15.42
CA LEU A 111 -14.07 -21.57 -15.90
C LEU A 111 -13.33 -22.00 -17.17
N ALA A 112 -12.85 -23.25 -17.24
CA ALA A 112 -12.21 -23.78 -18.44
C ALA A 112 -13.17 -23.79 -19.65
N LYS A 113 -14.45 -24.12 -19.45
CA LYS A 113 -15.49 -24.03 -20.49
C LYS A 113 -15.73 -22.58 -20.92
N LEU A 114 -15.77 -21.64 -19.98
CA LEU A 114 -15.92 -20.21 -20.26
C LEU A 114 -14.74 -19.68 -21.10
N HIS A 115 -13.50 -20.00 -20.71
CA HIS A 115 -12.31 -19.67 -21.49
C HIS A 115 -12.36 -20.24 -22.91
N ALA A 116 -12.74 -21.52 -23.06
CA ALA A 116 -12.90 -22.16 -24.36
C ALA A 116 -13.98 -21.48 -25.22
N ALA A 117 -15.05 -20.97 -24.60
CA ALA A 117 -16.08 -20.16 -25.21
C ALA A 117 -15.69 -18.68 -25.41
N ARG A 118 -14.44 -18.31 -25.09
CA ARG A 118 -13.90 -16.94 -25.14
C ARG A 118 -14.57 -15.94 -24.19
N LEU A 119 -15.14 -16.43 -23.08
CA LEU A 119 -15.69 -15.64 -21.98
C LEU A 119 -14.72 -15.61 -20.79
N TYR A 120 -14.73 -14.52 -20.01
CA TYR A 120 -13.91 -14.34 -18.80
C TYR A 120 -12.42 -14.65 -18.98
N ARG A 121 -11.86 -14.34 -20.16
CA ARG A 121 -10.55 -14.84 -20.57
C ARG A 121 -9.41 -14.32 -19.69
N ASP A 122 -9.60 -13.21 -19.02
CA ASP A 122 -8.65 -12.60 -18.09
C ASP A 122 -8.76 -13.15 -16.65
N ALA A 123 -9.92 -13.69 -16.26
CA ALA A 123 -10.15 -14.20 -14.91
C ALA A 123 -9.33 -15.48 -14.63
N LEU A 124 -8.55 -15.48 -13.55
CA LEU A 124 -7.58 -16.54 -13.23
C LEU A 124 -6.68 -16.92 -14.41
N SER A 125 -6.39 -15.97 -15.29
CA SER A 125 -5.40 -16.08 -16.35
C SER A 125 -4.16 -15.28 -15.96
N TYR A 126 -2.99 -15.88 -16.09
CA TYR A 126 -1.73 -15.31 -15.64
C TYR A 126 -0.71 -15.37 -16.77
N HIS A 127 0.05 -14.28 -16.96
CA HIS A 127 1.18 -14.26 -17.87
C HIS A 127 2.20 -15.32 -17.47
N ASP A 128 2.75 -15.99 -18.47
CA ASP A 128 3.83 -16.96 -18.32
C ASP A 128 3.53 -18.12 -17.33
N LEU A 129 2.25 -18.39 -17.06
CA LEU A 129 1.82 -19.58 -16.31
C LEU A 129 1.31 -20.65 -17.29
N GLY A 130 1.92 -21.84 -17.28
CA GLY A 130 1.53 -22.95 -18.14
C GLY A 130 0.24 -23.65 -17.69
N ALA A 131 0.12 -23.95 -16.40
CA ALA A 131 -1.11 -24.49 -15.82
C ALA A 131 -1.22 -24.17 -14.32
N LEU A 132 -2.44 -23.94 -13.86
CA LEU A 132 -2.79 -23.89 -12.45
C LEU A 132 -3.39 -25.24 -12.05
N ARG A 133 -2.77 -25.94 -11.10
CA ARG A 133 -3.33 -27.14 -10.48
C ARG A 133 -3.82 -26.82 -9.09
N VAL A 134 -4.99 -27.32 -8.76
CA VAL A 134 -5.57 -27.23 -7.43
C VAL A 134 -5.83 -28.63 -6.92
N THR A 135 -5.05 -29.02 -5.92
CA THR A 135 -5.27 -30.21 -5.11
C THR A 135 -6.35 -29.89 -4.08
N ILE A 136 -7.41 -30.69 -4.06
CA ILE A 136 -8.60 -30.47 -3.27
C ILE A 136 -8.67 -31.62 -2.26
N GLY A 137 -8.51 -31.28 -0.99
CA GLY A 137 -8.43 -32.27 0.09
C GLY A 137 -9.18 -31.82 1.31
N TRP A 138 -10.00 -32.70 1.87
CA TRP A 138 -10.73 -32.43 3.11
C TRP A 138 -9.93 -32.81 4.37
N GLU A 139 -9.05 -33.82 4.24
CA GLU A 139 -8.14 -34.22 5.31
C GLU A 139 -7.06 -33.18 5.59
N HIS A 140 -6.62 -33.12 6.85
CA HIS A 140 -5.60 -32.15 7.26
C HIS A 140 -4.22 -32.46 6.63
N GLU A 141 -3.85 -33.74 6.58
CA GLU A 141 -2.62 -34.20 5.93
C GLU A 141 -2.85 -34.40 4.43
N SER A 142 -1.91 -33.93 3.60
CA SER A 142 -1.96 -34.21 2.16
C SER A 142 -1.50 -35.63 1.92
N LYS A 143 -2.26 -36.37 1.11
CA LYS A 143 -1.91 -37.70 0.61
C LYS A 143 -1.73 -37.61 -0.91
N PRO A 144 -0.51 -37.28 -1.38
CA PRO A 144 -0.24 -37.16 -2.81
C PRO A 144 -0.64 -38.44 -3.56
N GLY A 145 -1.46 -38.30 -4.60
CA GLY A 145 -1.91 -39.40 -5.46
C GLY A 145 -3.31 -39.95 -5.15
N THR A 146 -3.92 -39.60 -4.01
CA THR A 146 -5.32 -39.94 -3.70
C THR A 146 -6.25 -38.73 -3.69
N GLU A 147 -5.70 -37.52 -3.62
CA GLU A 147 -6.46 -36.27 -3.59
C GLU A 147 -7.02 -35.90 -4.98
N ILE A 148 -8.20 -35.25 -4.99
CA ILE A 148 -8.83 -34.77 -6.22
C ILE A 148 -7.99 -33.59 -6.75
N VAL A 149 -7.64 -33.62 -8.04
CA VAL A 149 -6.87 -32.55 -8.68
C VAL A 149 -7.66 -31.95 -9.82
N SER A 150 -7.92 -30.65 -9.73
CA SER A 150 -8.43 -29.84 -10.85
C SER A 150 -7.28 -29.11 -11.53
N THR A 151 -7.31 -29.03 -12.87
CA THR A 151 -6.31 -28.30 -13.65
C THR A 151 -7.01 -27.25 -14.50
N LEU A 152 -6.48 -26.03 -14.49
CA LEU A 152 -6.80 -24.96 -15.42
C LEU A 152 -5.58 -24.71 -16.30
N ASP A 153 -5.68 -25.10 -17.56
CA ASP A 153 -4.63 -24.84 -18.55
C ASP A 153 -4.55 -23.36 -18.90
N SER A 154 -3.42 -22.93 -19.47
CA SER A 154 -3.22 -21.58 -19.99
C SER A 154 -4.00 -21.32 -21.29
N ASN A 155 -5.32 -21.44 -21.22
CA ASN A 155 -6.24 -21.18 -22.34
C ASN A 155 -7.01 -19.85 -22.20
N GLY A 156 -6.77 -19.12 -21.11
CA GLY A 156 -7.18 -17.73 -20.95
C GLY A 156 -6.35 -16.77 -21.82
N GLN A 157 -6.68 -15.49 -21.75
CA GLN A 157 -5.88 -14.38 -22.25
C GLN A 157 -5.72 -13.37 -21.12
N PRO A 158 -4.59 -13.41 -20.39
CA PRO A 158 -4.36 -12.45 -19.31
C PRO A 158 -4.33 -11.04 -19.89
N ALA A 159 -4.91 -10.08 -19.18
CA ALA A 159 -4.86 -8.68 -19.57
C ALA A 159 -3.39 -8.25 -19.75
N PRO A 160 -3.03 -7.52 -20.82
CA PRO A 160 -1.65 -7.09 -21.05
C PRO A 160 -1.06 -6.42 -19.82
N PHE A 161 0.25 -6.63 -19.59
CA PHE A 161 0.92 -5.91 -18.51
C PHE A 161 0.70 -4.40 -18.69
N PRO A 162 0.23 -3.70 -17.64
CA PRO A 162 0.12 -2.25 -17.65
C PRO A 162 1.47 -1.64 -18.02
N ASN A 163 1.51 -0.86 -19.09
CA ASN A 163 2.74 -0.25 -19.56
C ASN A 163 2.75 1.24 -19.23
N ILE A 164 3.43 1.59 -18.13
CA ILE A 164 3.60 2.99 -17.73
C ILE A 164 4.23 3.84 -18.84
N LYS A 165 5.05 3.25 -19.72
CA LYS A 165 5.72 3.98 -20.80
C LYS A 165 4.73 4.55 -21.83
N ALA A 166 3.52 4.02 -21.89
CA ALA A 166 2.45 4.58 -22.72
C ALA A 166 2.00 5.98 -22.26
N LEU A 167 2.34 6.37 -21.04
CA LEU A 167 2.03 7.69 -20.46
C LEU A 167 3.21 8.67 -20.57
N VAL A 168 4.31 8.30 -21.25
CA VAL A 168 5.42 9.22 -21.51
C VAL A 168 4.97 10.25 -22.56
N PRO A 169 5.05 11.57 -22.27
CA PRO A 169 4.65 12.59 -23.23
C PRO A 169 5.49 12.57 -24.51
N ALA A 170 4.86 12.88 -25.64
CA ALA A 170 5.55 13.01 -26.91
C ALA A 170 6.67 14.06 -26.81
N GLY A 171 7.88 13.69 -27.25
CA GLY A 171 9.05 14.56 -27.19
C GLY A 171 9.84 14.52 -25.87
N TRP A 172 9.34 13.82 -24.84
CA TRP A 172 10.14 13.56 -23.65
C TRP A 172 11.38 12.73 -24.00
N LYS A 173 12.54 13.22 -23.59
CA LYS A 173 13.79 12.47 -23.59
C LYS A 173 14.38 12.57 -22.19
N ALA A 174 14.78 11.43 -21.63
CA ALA A 174 15.50 11.40 -20.38
C ALA A 174 16.81 12.17 -20.55
N ASP A 175 16.89 13.38 -20.02
CA ASP A 175 18.15 14.12 -19.98
C ASP A 175 18.91 13.71 -18.72
N VAL A 176 19.50 12.52 -18.78
CA VAL A 176 20.30 11.93 -17.69
C VAL A 176 21.54 12.78 -17.35
N ALA A 177 22.00 13.62 -18.30
CA ALA A 177 23.11 14.54 -18.09
C ALA A 177 22.66 15.84 -17.38
N ARG A 178 21.38 16.19 -17.47
CA ARG A 178 20.83 17.37 -16.80
C ARG A 178 20.64 17.14 -15.32
N ALA A 179 21.65 17.57 -14.57
CA ALA A 179 21.64 17.64 -13.12
C ALA A 179 20.36 18.33 -12.61
N PHE A 180 19.91 17.91 -11.43
CA PHE A 180 18.81 18.56 -10.73
C PHE A 180 19.08 20.05 -10.55
N GLN A 181 18.09 20.88 -10.87
CA GLN A 181 18.11 22.31 -10.62
C GLN A 181 16.82 22.70 -9.93
N ALA A 182 16.92 23.37 -8.78
CA ALA A 182 15.74 23.80 -8.04
C ALA A 182 14.84 24.77 -8.86
N SER A 183 15.42 25.49 -9.82
CA SER A 183 14.74 26.42 -10.73
C SER A 183 14.03 25.75 -11.91
N ASP A 184 14.33 24.47 -12.20
CA ASP A 184 13.63 23.70 -13.25
C ASP A 184 13.42 22.23 -12.80
N PRO A 185 12.51 22.02 -11.84
CA PRO A 185 12.22 20.70 -11.33
C PRO A 185 11.32 19.91 -12.29
N LEU A 186 11.55 18.61 -12.36
CA LEU A 186 10.65 17.66 -12.99
C LEU A 186 9.32 17.59 -12.24
N VAL A 187 9.37 17.63 -10.90
CA VAL A 187 8.19 17.57 -10.03
C VAL A 187 7.77 18.97 -9.62
N GLN A 188 6.69 19.48 -10.22
CA GLN A 188 6.14 20.79 -9.87
C GLN A 188 5.53 20.81 -8.46
N TRP A 189 5.60 21.96 -7.79
CA TRP A 189 5.00 22.21 -6.47
C TRP A 189 4.10 23.46 -6.46
N ASP A 190 3.58 23.85 -7.63
CA ASP A 190 2.67 24.99 -7.77
C ASP A 190 1.21 24.58 -7.55
N THR A 191 0.83 23.34 -7.86
CA THR A 191 -0.52 22.82 -7.62
C THR A 191 -0.49 21.38 -7.09
N PRO A 192 -1.53 20.93 -6.39
CA PRO A 192 -1.63 19.52 -6.01
C PRO A 192 -1.55 18.59 -7.22
N ILE A 193 -0.69 17.59 -7.18
CA ILE A 193 -0.48 16.65 -8.28
C ILE A 193 -1.65 15.65 -8.34
N PRO A 194 -2.52 15.66 -9.38
CA PRO A 194 -3.59 14.67 -9.51
C PRO A 194 -3.04 13.30 -9.99
N PRO A 195 -3.83 12.22 -9.89
CA PRO A 195 -3.40 10.89 -10.34
C PRO A 195 -2.85 10.81 -11.78
N PRO A 196 -3.46 11.46 -12.80
CA PRO A 196 -2.89 11.44 -14.15
C PRO A 196 -1.49 12.06 -14.25
N GLU A 197 -1.25 13.18 -13.55
CA GLU A 197 0.06 13.85 -13.53
C GLU A 197 1.10 13.03 -12.75
N ALA A 198 0.72 12.45 -11.62
CA ALA A 198 1.61 11.54 -10.88
C ALA A 198 2.02 10.33 -11.75
N ASN A 199 1.08 9.77 -12.50
CA ASN A 199 1.36 8.66 -13.42
C ASN A 199 2.26 9.10 -14.60
N GLU A 200 2.07 10.30 -15.14
CA GLU A 200 2.97 10.88 -16.16
C GLU A 200 4.39 11.11 -15.59
N LEU A 201 4.52 11.60 -14.36
CA LEU A 201 5.81 11.79 -13.68
C LEU A 201 6.51 10.45 -13.48
N LEU A 202 5.80 9.42 -13.01
CA LEU A 202 6.34 8.07 -12.92
C LEU A 202 6.73 7.52 -14.30
N ALA A 203 5.96 7.80 -15.35
CA ALA A 203 6.31 7.42 -16.72
C ALA A 203 7.60 8.08 -17.20
N LYS A 204 7.77 9.39 -16.97
CA LYS A 204 9.03 10.11 -17.22
C LYS A 204 10.18 9.51 -16.43
N MET A 205 9.98 9.24 -15.13
CA MET A 205 11.01 8.64 -14.27
C MET A 205 11.38 7.21 -14.70
N SER A 206 10.45 6.44 -15.27
CA SER A 206 10.71 5.09 -15.81
C SER A 206 11.68 5.06 -17.01
N THR A 207 12.08 6.22 -17.53
CA THR A 207 13.08 6.36 -18.59
C THR A 207 14.52 6.36 -18.06
N PHE A 208 14.72 6.49 -16.75
CA PHE A 208 16.01 6.35 -16.08
C PHE A 208 16.30 4.86 -15.81
N LYS A 209 17.58 4.45 -15.90
CA LYS A 209 17.97 3.04 -15.73
C LYS A 209 17.83 2.56 -14.28
N GLU A 210 17.83 3.50 -13.36
CA GLU A 210 17.70 3.29 -11.92
C GLU A 210 16.24 3.07 -11.48
N ALA A 211 15.27 3.39 -12.34
CA ALA A 211 13.85 3.37 -12.02
C ALA A 211 13.13 2.16 -12.64
N SER A 212 12.50 1.35 -11.79
CA SER A 212 11.57 0.29 -12.21
C SER A 212 10.17 0.62 -11.71
N VAL A 213 9.27 0.95 -12.64
CA VAL A 213 7.88 1.36 -12.32
C VAL A 213 6.92 0.24 -12.68
N TYR A 214 6.00 -0.08 -11.77
CA TYR A 214 5.05 -1.18 -11.92
C TYR A 214 3.69 -0.85 -11.29
N LYS A 215 2.63 -1.43 -11.85
CA LYS A 215 1.29 -1.34 -11.28
C LYS A 215 1.24 -2.21 -10.03
N VAL A 216 0.91 -1.61 -8.89
CA VAL A 216 0.81 -2.31 -7.61
C VAL A 216 -0.61 -2.77 -7.31
N GLY A 217 -1.62 -2.06 -7.82
CA GLY A 217 -3.03 -2.38 -7.62
C GLY A 217 -3.96 -1.53 -8.49
N GLN A 218 -5.24 -1.55 -8.15
CA GLN A 218 -6.25 -0.64 -8.70
C GLN A 218 -7.06 -0.05 -7.57
N SER A 219 -7.69 1.09 -7.84
CA SER A 219 -8.70 1.63 -6.96
C SER A 219 -10.03 0.90 -7.13
N TYR A 220 -10.97 1.13 -6.21
CA TYR A 220 -12.33 0.59 -6.30
C TYR A 220 -13.04 0.98 -7.60
N LEU A 221 -12.87 2.22 -8.08
CA LEU A 221 -13.42 2.68 -9.37
C LEU A 221 -12.53 2.34 -10.58
N GLY A 222 -11.52 1.48 -10.40
CA GLY A 222 -10.72 0.90 -11.48
C GLY A 222 -9.54 1.74 -11.97
N LYS A 223 -9.11 2.77 -11.23
CA LYS A 223 -7.89 3.54 -11.57
C LYS A 223 -6.65 2.72 -11.22
N ASP A 224 -5.67 2.70 -12.12
CA ASP A 224 -4.40 2.03 -11.85
C ASP A 224 -3.58 2.77 -10.78
N ILE A 225 -3.04 2.02 -9.83
CA ILE A 225 -2.16 2.52 -8.78
C ILE A 225 -0.76 1.96 -9.02
N TRP A 226 0.24 2.84 -8.99
CA TRP A 226 1.62 2.56 -9.39
C TRP A 226 2.60 2.76 -8.24
N ALA A 227 3.69 2.00 -8.26
CA ALA A 227 4.85 2.20 -7.42
C ALA A 227 6.13 2.18 -8.27
N MET A 228 7.21 2.74 -7.72
CA MET A 228 8.50 2.81 -8.37
C MET A 228 9.61 2.38 -7.41
N ASP A 229 10.42 1.44 -7.86
CA ASP A 229 11.65 1.05 -7.19
C ASP A 229 12.82 1.85 -7.77
N LEU A 230 13.64 2.42 -6.89
CA LEU A 230 14.86 3.14 -7.22
C LEU A 230 16.06 2.38 -6.68
N MET A 231 16.92 1.94 -7.59
CA MET A 231 18.10 1.13 -7.33
C MET A 231 19.17 1.38 -8.40
N PRO A 232 20.44 0.99 -8.19
CA PRO A 232 21.39 0.91 -9.28
C PRO A 232 20.86 0.01 -10.41
N PRO A 233 21.25 0.24 -11.67
CA PRO A 233 20.77 -0.56 -12.80
C PRO A 233 20.97 -2.06 -12.57
N VAL A 234 19.92 -2.84 -12.84
CA VAL A 234 19.99 -4.31 -12.73
C VAL A 234 20.69 -4.87 -13.97
N GLU A 235 21.97 -5.18 -13.84
CA GLU A 235 22.78 -5.77 -14.93
C GLU A 235 22.75 -7.31 -14.94
N ALA A 236 22.28 -7.93 -13.84
CA ALA A 236 22.20 -9.37 -13.72
C ALA A 236 21.03 -9.94 -14.54
N SER A 237 21.23 -11.10 -15.16
CA SER A 237 20.16 -11.82 -15.87
C SER A 237 19.01 -12.26 -14.97
N HIS A 238 19.29 -12.44 -13.67
CA HIS A 238 18.30 -12.80 -12.66
C HIS A 238 18.50 -11.93 -11.42
N TRP A 239 17.40 -11.44 -10.86
CA TRP A 239 17.40 -10.65 -9.64
C TRP A 239 16.22 -11.03 -8.75
N SER A 240 16.27 -10.67 -7.47
CA SER A 240 15.22 -10.95 -6.49
C SER A 240 15.13 -9.83 -5.47
N GLN A 241 13.91 -9.33 -5.23
CA GLN A 241 13.63 -8.35 -4.17
C GLN A 241 14.05 -8.86 -2.80
N ALA A 242 13.83 -10.14 -2.50
CA ALA A 242 14.20 -10.73 -1.22
C ALA A 242 15.72 -10.74 -1.00
N LYS A 243 16.50 -11.08 -2.03
CA LYS A 243 17.98 -10.95 -1.97
C LYS A 243 18.37 -9.49 -1.78
N GLN A 244 17.69 -8.58 -2.47
CA GLN A 244 18.05 -7.18 -2.49
C GLN A 244 17.75 -6.44 -1.17
N SER A 245 16.62 -6.74 -0.51
CA SER A 245 16.29 -6.22 0.83
C SER A 245 17.09 -6.88 1.96
N THR A 246 17.66 -8.06 1.69
CA THR A 246 18.64 -8.69 2.57
C THR A 246 19.99 -7.99 2.46
N LEU A 247 20.50 -7.76 1.24
CA LEU A 247 21.83 -7.19 1.03
C LEU A 247 21.93 -5.69 1.33
N LYS A 248 20.81 -4.96 1.25
CA LYS A 248 20.78 -3.52 1.38
C LYS A 248 19.50 -3.10 2.12
N PRO A 249 19.54 -2.12 3.05
CA PRO A 249 18.33 -1.62 3.69
C PRO A 249 17.32 -1.11 2.67
N THR A 250 16.04 -1.19 3.01
CA THR A 250 14.95 -0.73 2.15
C THR A 250 14.05 0.25 2.90
N ILE A 251 13.67 1.33 2.21
CA ILE A 251 12.67 2.30 2.67
C ILE A 251 11.52 2.39 1.69
N VAL A 252 10.30 2.47 2.21
CA VAL A 252 9.08 2.71 1.44
C VAL A 252 8.51 4.07 1.80
N TYR A 253 8.32 4.93 0.80
CA TYR A 253 7.57 6.19 0.90
C TYR A 253 6.19 5.99 0.28
N SER A 254 5.16 5.81 1.12
CA SER A 254 3.79 5.53 0.67
C SER A 254 2.85 6.68 1.03
N ALA A 255 2.62 7.58 0.09
CA ALA A 255 1.88 8.82 0.29
C ALA A 255 0.37 8.71 0.00
N ARG A 256 -0.35 9.76 0.42
CA ARG A 256 -1.72 10.10 0.02
C ARG A 256 -2.72 8.96 0.21
N GLN A 257 -2.75 8.44 1.45
CA GLN A 257 -3.84 7.61 1.97
C GLN A 257 -5.11 8.42 2.07
N HIS A 258 -5.06 9.55 2.76
CA HIS A 258 -6.12 10.54 2.69
C HIS A 258 -5.85 11.42 1.48
N ALA A 259 -6.84 11.55 0.62
CA ALA A 259 -6.59 11.99 -0.74
C ALA A 259 -6.54 13.52 -0.91
N ASN A 260 -7.10 14.25 0.05
CA ASN A 260 -7.05 15.71 0.16
C ASN A 260 -5.74 16.23 0.81
N GLU A 261 -4.86 15.35 1.26
CA GLU A 261 -3.57 15.67 1.90
C GLU A 261 -2.42 15.62 0.88
N VAL A 262 -2.23 16.74 0.20
CA VAL A 262 -1.62 16.80 -1.15
C VAL A 262 -0.10 16.99 -1.16
N SER A 263 0.49 17.48 -0.08
CA SER A 263 1.94 17.72 -0.02
C SER A 263 2.73 16.41 0.00
N SER A 264 2.13 15.34 0.53
CA SER A 264 2.71 14.00 0.59
C SER A 264 3.19 13.48 -0.77
N THR A 265 2.31 13.50 -1.79
CA THR A 265 2.67 13.15 -3.18
C THR A 265 3.80 14.03 -3.72
N SER A 266 3.76 15.32 -3.39
CA SER A 266 4.71 16.32 -3.89
C SER A 266 6.13 16.06 -3.39
N HIS A 267 6.30 15.80 -2.09
CA HIS A 267 7.63 15.63 -1.51
C HIS A 267 8.22 14.24 -1.78
N VAL A 268 7.42 13.16 -1.81
CA VAL A 268 7.95 11.82 -2.14
C VAL A 268 8.37 11.71 -3.61
N LEU A 269 7.65 12.36 -4.54
CA LEU A 269 8.07 12.43 -5.95
C LEU A 269 9.30 13.32 -6.12
N ARG A 270 9.42 14.43 -5.35
CA ARG A 270 10.65 15.24 -5.37
C ARG A 270 11.84 14.46 -4.82
N MET A 271 11.64 13.64 -3.78
CA MET A 271 12.67 12.75 -3.27
C MET A 271 13.15 11.77 -4.36
N ALA A 272 12.22 11.22 -5.13
CA ALA A 272 12.52 10.39 -6.29
C ALA A 272 13.33 11.16 -7.35
N GLU A 273 12.94 12.40 -7.65
CA GLU A 273 13.66 13.27 -8.58
C GLU A 273 15.11 13.51 -8.12
N LEU A 274 15.33 13.80 -6.83
CA LEU A 274 16.68 13.98 -6.29
C LEU A 274 17.52 12.72 -6.48
N LEU A 275 16.99 11.55 -6.13
CA LEU A 275 17.66 10.26 -6.31
C LEU A 275 17.99 9.96 -7.78
N LEU A 276 17.20 10.48 -8.73
CA LEU A 276 17.40 10.26 -10.15
C LEU A 276 18.25 11.31 -10.85
N ARG A 277 18.32 12.56 -10.36
CA ARG A 277 18.94 13.71 -11.07
C ARG A 277 20.06 14.41 -10.31
N ASP A 278 20.13 14.28 -8.99
CA ASP A 278 21.22 14.84 -8.18
C ASP A 278 22.28 13.76 -7.95
N PRO A 279 23.53 13.92 -8.43
CA PRO A 279 24.58 12.91 -8.26
C PRO A 279 24.83 12.51 -6.80
N ALA A 280 24.77 13.45 -5.85
CA ALA A 280 25.01 13.16 -4.43
C ALA A 280 23.89 12.31 -3.82
N TYR A 281 22.66 12.46 -4.30
CA TYR A 281 21.53 11.61 -3.90
C TYR A 281 21.52 10.29 -4.67
N ARG A 282 21.85 10.29 -5.97
CA ARG A 282 21.92 9.07 -6.78
C ARG A 282 22.89 8.05 -6.19
N GLU A 283 24.04 8.48 -5.69
CA GLU A 283 25.00 7.62 -4.98
C GLU A 283 24.41 6.92 -3.75
N LYS A 284 23.39 7.48 -3.10
CA LYS A 284 22.72 6.85 -1.95
C LYS A 284 21.99 5.57 -2.36
N LEU A 285 21.61 5.41 -3.64
CA LEU A 285 21.03 4.17 -4.16
C LEU A 285 22.01 3.00 -4.09
N ASN A 286 23.33 3.23 -4.01
CA ASN A 286 24.30 2.17 -3.76
C ASN A 286 24.18 1.59 -2.34
N LYS A 287 23.58 2.33 -1.40
CA LYS A 287 23.48 1.98 0.03
C LYS A 287 22.07 1.69 0.53
N VAL A 288 21.03 2.15 -0.17
CA VAL A 288 19.62 1.93 0.21
C VAL A 288 18.76 1.57 -1.03
N ASN A 289 17.78 0.68 -0.89
CA ASN A 289 16.69 0.51 -1.86
C ASN A 289 15.56 1.47 -1.49
N VAL A 290 15.05 2.21 -2.46
CA VAL A 290 13.96 3.16 -2.22
C VAL A 290 12.74 2.77 -3.04
N VAL A 291 11.59 2.71 -2.40
CA VAL A 291 10.30 2.46 -3.05
C VAL A 291 9.42 3.69 -2.90
N ILE A 292 8.95 4.25 -4.01
CA ILE A 292 8.05 5.41 -4.06
C ILE A 292 6.67 4.94 -4.47
N HIS A 293 5.68 5.13 -3.60
CA HIS A 293 4.27 4.87 -3.82
C HIS A 293 3.50 6.19 -3.61
N PRO A 294 3.31 7.00 -4.67
CA PRO A 294 2.95 8.41 -4.51
C PRO A 294 1.47 8.65 -4.18
N ILE A 295 0.58 7.72 -4.52
CA ILE A 295 -0.87 7.86 -4.30
C ILE A 295 -1.46 6.52 -3.90
N THR A 296 -1.95 6.41 -2.67
CA THR A 296 -2.68 5.22 -2.20
C THR A 296 -4.16 5.31 -2.58
N ASN A 297 -4.83 6.45 -2.34
CA ASN A 297 -6.24 6.67 -2.63
C ASN A 297 -6.45 7.41 -3.95
N ALA A 298 -6.37 6.70 -5.08
CA ALA A 298 -6.46 7.34 -6.40
C ALA A 298 -7.86 7.90 -6.72
N ASP A 299 -8.93 7.28 -6.22
CA ASP A 299 -10.30 7.72 -6.45
C ASP A 299 -10.60 9.02 -5.71
N GLY A 300 -10.37 9.03 -4.40
CA GLY A 300 -10.49 10.23 -3.58
C GLY A 300 -9.58 11.35 -4.09
N ALA A 301 -8.37 11.02 -4.55
CA ALA A 301 -7.39 12.02 -5.00
C ALA A 301 -7.86 12.75 -6.26
N GLN A 302 -8.52 12.03 -7.17
CA GLN A 302 -9.16 12.64 -8.33
C GLN A 302 -10.33 13.52 -7.89
N LEU A 303 -11.21 13.01 -7.02
CA LEU A 303 -12.36 13.77 -6.52
C LEU A 303 -11.93 15.07 -5.81
N ALA A 304 -10.96 14.99 -4.90
CA ALA A 304 -10.41 16.15 -4.20
C ALA A 304 -9.83 17.16 -5.19
N TYR A 305 -9.12 16.70 -6.22
CA TYR A 305 -8.54 17.56 -7.25
C TYR A 305 -9.60 18.25 -8.11
N ASP A 306 -10.68 17.56 -8.45
CA ASP A 306 -11.77 18.14 -9.23
C ASP A 306 -12.58 19.15 -8.40
N LEU A 307 -12.82 18.85 -7.11
CA LEU A 307 -13.51 19.76 -6.21
C LEU A 307 -12.73 21.06 -5.95
N GLN A 308 -11.40 21.00 -5.78
CA GLN A 308 -10.61 22.22 -5.54
C GLN A 308 -10.53 23.15 -6.76
N LYS A 309 -10.78 22.65 -7.98
CA LYS A 309 -10.88 23.51 -9.16
C LYS A 309 -12.14 24.36 -9.13
N ILE A 310 -13.18 23.88 -8.46
CA ILE A 310 -14.46 24.59 -8.29
C ILE A 310 -14.37 25.49 -7.06
N ASN A 311 -14.01 24.93 -5.91
CA ASN A 311 -13.96 25.64 -4.63
C ASN A 311 -12.58 25.49 -3.97
N PRO A 312 -11.58 26.27 -4.39
CA PRO A 312 -10.19 26.15 -3.96
C PRO A 312 -9.94 26.45 -2.48
N THR A 313 -10.90 27.06 -1.79
CA THR A 313 -10.81 27.50 -0.39
C THR A 313 -11.73 26.69 0.53
N TYR A 314 -12.45 25.71 0.00
CA TYR A 314 -13.36 24.88 0.79
C TYR A 314 -12.59 23.72 1.41
N MET A 315 -13.10 23.19 2.52
CA MET A 315 -12.63 21.91 3.05
C MET A 315 -13.19 20.81 2.16
N LEU A 316 -12.31 19.99 1.62
CA LEU A 316 -12.64 19.00 0.60
C LEU A 316 -12.61 17.59 1.18
N HIS A 317 -13.16 17.45 2.39
CA HIS A 317 -13.19 16.18 3.11
C HIS A 317 -13.99 15.08 2.38
N ALA A 318 -14.86 15.46 1.43
CA ALA A 318 -15.47 14.52 0.49
C ALA A 318 -14.43 13.70 -0.30
N GLY A 319 -13.22 14.24 -0.50
CA GLY A 319 -12.09 13.55 -1.11
C GLY A 319 -11.05 13.01 -0.12
N TYR A 320 -11.32 13.01 1.20
CA TYR A 320 -10.42 12.41 2.19
C TYR A 320 -10.49 10.87 2.15
N LEU A 321 -11.71 10.33 2.16
CA LEU A 321 -12.00 8.89 2.23
C LEU A 321 -11.91 8.22 0.85
N GLY A 322 -11.96 6.88 0.85
CA GLY A 322 -12.15 6.13 -0.39
C GLY A 322 -13.55 6.31 -0.98
N SER A 323 -13.79 5.75 -2.17
CA SER A 323 -15.03 5.92 -2.94
C SER A 323 -16.30 5.42 -2.24
N LEU A 324 -16.18 4.58 -1.21
CA LEU A 324 -17.29 4.07 -0.39
C LEU A 324 -17.45 4.82 0.96
N GLY A 325 -16.73 5.92 1.17
CA GLY A 325 -16.89 6.77 2.36
C GLY A 325 -16.28 6.18 3.63
N VAL A 326 -15.28 5.31 3.51
CA VAL A 326 -14.41 4.85 4.62
C VAL A 326 -12.93 4.94 4.22
N ASP A 327 -12.03 4.90 5.19
CA ASP A 327 -10.58 4.97 4.95
C ASP A 327 -10.11 3.79 4.09
N VAL A 328 -9.29 4.08 3.07
CA VAL A 328 -8.81 3.09 2.08
C VAL A 328 -7.87 2.03 2.65
N THR A 329 -7.42 2.16 3.90
CA THR A 329 -6.59 1.17 4.60
C THR A 329 -7.39 0.33 5.60
N THR A 330 -8.70 0.59 5.73
CA THR A 330 -9.60 -0.25 6.52
C THR A 330 -9.47 -1.70 6.05
N ALA A 331 -9.34 -2.63 7.01
CA ALA A 331 -9.14 -4.05 6.72
C ALA A 331 -7.87 -4.37 5.90
N GLN A 332 -6.80 -3.57 5.96
CA GLN A 332 -5.57 -3.82 5.18
C GLN A 332 -4.96 -5.22 5.37
N TRP A 333 -5.12 -5.82 6.55
CA TRP A 333 -4.58 -7.15 6.83
C TRP A 333 -5.52 -8.30 6.44
N ASP A 334 -6.75 -7.98 6.04
CA ASP A 334 -7.72 -8.97 5.59
C ASP A 334 -7.28 -9.55 4.23
N PRO A 335 -7.56 -10.83 3.97
CA PRO A 335 -7.17 -11.48 2.72
C PRO A 335 -7.92 -10.94 1.50
N ASP A 336 -9.13 -10.40 1.72
CA ASP A 336 -10.05 -9.91 0.69
C ASP A 336 -10.82 -8.70 1.24
N PRO A 337 -10.16 -7.53 1.35
CA PRO A 337 -10.77 -6.30 1.82
C PRO A 337 -11.72 -5.71 0.79
N MET A 338 -12.72 -4.96 1.25
CA MET A 338 -13.70 -4.31 0.38
C MET A 338 -13.06 -3.32 -0.61
N TYR A 339 -12.04 -2.59 -0.18
CA TYR A 339 -11.22 -1.76 -1.07
C TYR A 339 -10.04 -2.56 -1.59
N PRO A 340 -9.86 -2.67 -2.91
CA PRO A 340 -8.65 -3.21 -3.50
C PRO A 340 -7.37 -2.48 -3.02
N GLU A 341 -7.47 -1.19 -2.70
CA GLU A 341 -6.39 -0.35 -2.20
C GLU A 341 -5.88 -0.78 -0.81
N SER A 342 -6.75 -1.33 0.04
CA SER A 342 -6.39 -1.75 1.40
C SER A 342 -5.23 -2.77 1.40
N GLY A 343 -5.20 -3.64 0.38
CA GLY A 343 -4.15 -4.66 0.24
C GLY A 343 -2.81 -4.15 -0.32
N ILE A 344 -2.75 -2.91 -0.84
CA ILE A 344 -1.58 -2.39 -1.57
C ILE A 344 -0.37 -2.26 -0.65
N ARG A 345 -0.51 -1.62 0.51
CA ARG A 345 0.64 -1.41 1.42
C ARG A 345 1.18 -2.73 1.97
N PRO A 346 0.35 -3.66 2.45
CA PRO A 346 0.81 -5.01 2.79
C PRO A 346 1.44 -5.75 1.61
N LYS A 347 0.99 -5.54 0.37
CA LYS A 347 1.61 -6.12 -0.83
C LYS A 347 3.00 -5.54 -1.08
N ILE A 348 3.18 -4.22 -1.01
CA ILE A 348 4.49 -3.56 -1.09
C ILE A 348 5.40 -4.06 0.04
N TRP A 349 4.88 -4.08 1.27
CA TRP A 349 5.62 -4.56 2.44
C TRP A 349 6.08 -6.02 2.27
N ARG A 350 5.22 -6.93 1.81
CA ARG A 350 5.59 -8.34 1.55
C ARG A 350 6.62 -8.49 0.44
N THR A 351 6.58 -7.59 -0.54
CA THR A 351 7.52 -7.60 -1.68
C THR A 351 8.91 -7.15 -1.24
N TRP A 352 8.97 -6.07 -0.45
CA TRP A 352 10.22 -5.37 -0.16
C TRP A 352 10.80 -5.62 1.23
N LEU A 353 9.98 -6.11 2.17
CA LEU A 353 10.34 -6.33 3.57
C LEU A 353 11.17 -5.16 4.14
N PRO A 354 10.61 -3.93 4.16
CA PRO A 354 11.40 -2.72 4.39
C PRO A 354 11.82 -2.56 5.84
N ASP A 355 12.99 -1.96 6.04
CA ASP A 355 13.48 -1.49 7.34
C ASP A 355 12.57 -0.36 7.82
N ILE A 356 12.22 0.58 6.94
CA ILE A 356 11.37 1.72 7.29
C ILE A 356 10.19 1.85 6.32
N PHE A 357 8.99 2.04 6.87
CA PHE A 357 7.77 2.27 6.09
C PHE A 357 7.14 3.61 6.46
N LEU A 358 7.05 4.52 5.50
CA LEU A 358 6.58 5.89 5.72
C LEU A 358 5.21 6.12 5.12
N ASN A 359 4.36 6.78 5.89
CA ASN A 359 3.00 7.17 5.54
C ASN A 359 2.82 8.67 5.83
N PRO A 360 3.43 9.57 5.04
CA PRO A 360 3.27 11.00 5.24
C PRO A 360 1.83 11.45 4.95
N HIS A 361 1.30 12.27 5.84
CA HIS A 361 -0.06 12.84 5.81
C HIS A 361 -0.01 14.37 5.82
N GLY A 362 -1.20 14.93 5.78
CA GLY A 362 -1.51 16.34 5.88
C GLY A 362 -2.82 16.56 6.65
N TYR A 363 -3.21 17.80 6.80
CA TYR A 363 -4.49 18.14 7.41
C TYR A 363 -5.01 19.45 6.80
N PRO A 364 -6.29 19.78 7.04
CA PRO A 364 -6.88 21.02 6.57
C PRO A 364 -5.99 22.24 6.87
N SER A 365 -5.66 23.01 5.83
CA SER A 365 -4.89 24.26 5.97
C SER A 365 -5.73 25.41 6.58
N HIS A 366 -7.02 25.15 6.73
CA HIS A 366 -8.11 25.98 7.23
C HIS A 366 -8.99 25.12 8.15
N GLU A 367 -9.50 25.73 9.21
CA GLU A 367 -10.03 25.00 10.38
C GLU A 367 -11.46 24.47 10.17
N TRP A 368 -11.74 23.25 10.66
CA TRP A 368 -13.07 22.62 10.67
C TRP A 368 -14.10 23.39 11.49
N VAL A 369 -13.71 23.75 12.71
CA VAL A 369 -14.53 24.44 13.69
C VAL A 369 -13.60 25.38 14.45
N GLN A 370 -13.74 26.69 14.24
CA GLN A 370 -12.90 27.65 14.96
C GLN A 370 -13.36 27.78 16.41
N ILE A 371 -12.41 28.05 17.31
CA ILE A 371 -12.75 28.50 18.66
C ILE A 371 -13.54 29.81 18.53
N PHE A 372 -14.68 29.88 19.22
CA PHE A 372 -15.69 30.96 19.13
C PHE A 372 -16.55 30.98 17.85
N SER A 373 -16.52 29.94 17.01
CA SER A 373 -17.42 29.83 15.84
C SER A 373 -18.86 29.44 16.17
N GLU A 374 -19.22 29.34 17.45
CA GLU A 374 -20.50 28.81 17.95
C GLU A 374 -20.78 27.32 17.63
N TYR A 375 -19.92 26.67 16.83
CA TYR A 375 -19.94 25.22 16.65
C TYR A 375 -19.26 24.49 17.81
N ALA A 376 -19.82 23.33 18.18
CA ALA A 376 -19.19 22.44 19.16
C ALA A 376 -17.92 21.82 18.57
N ALA A 377 -16.86 21.75 19.38
CA ALA A 377 -15.65 21.02 19.04
C ALA A 377 -15.97 19.56 18.70
N TRP A 378 -15.14 18.93 17.88
CA TRP A 378 -15.30 17.53 17.55
C TRP A 378 -15.08 16.66 18.78
N VAL A 379 -16.04 15.77 19.05
CA VAL A 379 -16.00 14.85 20.20
C VAL A 379 -15.20 13.61 19.79
N ARG A 380 -13.95 13.52 20.24
CA ARG A 380 -12.98 12.50 19.78
C ARG A 380 -13.32 11.06 20.22
N THR A 381 -14.11 10.92 21.27
CA THR A 381 -14.49 9.61 21.84
C THR A 381 -15.93 9.68 22.34
N ARG A 382 -16.52 8.57 22.79
CA ARG A 382 -17.83 8.62 23.46
C ARG A 382 -17.81 9.46 24.76
N ALA A 383 -16.65 9.93 25.22
CA ALA A 383 -16.55 10.92 26.30
C ALA A 383 -16.69 12.35 25.73
N VAL A 384 -17.83 12.97 26.02
CA VAL A 384 -18.22 14.34 25.62
C VAL A 384 -17.28 15.45 26.13
N GLU A 385 -16.39 15.14 27.08
CA GLU A 385 -15.37 16.07 27.57
C GLU A 385 -14.14 16.17 26.67
N THR A 386 -13.92 15.20 25.78
CA THR A 386 -12.76 15.19 24.88
C THR A 386 -13.07 15.96 23.62
N ARG A 387 -12.46 17.14 23.49
CA ARG A 387 -12.73 18.10 22.41
C ARG A 387 -11.51 18.28 21.51
N ASP A 388 -11.74 18.42 20.22
CA ASP A 388 -10.71 18.85 19.27
C ASP A 388 -11.26 19.83 18.24
N TYR A 389 -10.55 20.94 18.06
CA TYR A 389 -10.86 21.97 17.08
C TYR A 389 -10.06 21.80 15.77
N TRP A 390 -9.09 20.87 15.75
CA TRP A 390 -8.17 20.67 14.63
C TRP A 390 -7.48 21.96 14.18
N SER A 391 -7.20 22.86 15.13
CA SER A 391 -6.48 24.11 14.89
C SER A 391 -5.08 23.84 14.34
N MET A 392 -4.59 24.76 13.50
CA MET A 392 -3.30 24.65 12.82
C MET A 392 -2.12 24.48 13.80
N ARG A 393 -1.28 23.46 13.56
CA ARG A 393 -0.10 23.10 14.38
C ARG A 393 1.22 23.21 13.60
N GLY A 394 1.22 23.85 12.43
CA GLY A 394 2.38 23.87 11.53
C GLY A 394 2.66 22.47 10.97
N TRP A 395 3.89 22.20 10.59
CA TRP A 395 4.37 20.84 10.30
C TRP A 395 4.77 20.14 11.60
N TRP A 396 4.28 18.93 11.81
CA TRP A 396 4.47 18.18 13.06
C TRP A 396 4.36 16.67 12.85
N MET A 397 4.70 15.89 13.88
CA MET A 397 4.51 14.43 13.86
C MET A 397 3.43 14.03 14.87
N PRO A 398 2.31 13.43 14.42
CA PRO A 398 1.19 13.07 15.28
C PRO A 398 1.45 11.86 16.16
N GLY A 399 2.49 11.12 15.84
CA GLY A 399 2.97 9.99 16.61
C GLY A 399 4.43 9.74 16.33
N PHE A 400 5.21 9.57 17.39
CA PHE A 400 6.47 8.85 17.35
C PHE A 400 6.38 7.66 18.31
N ALA A 401 5.98 6.51 17.77
CA ALA A 401 6.02 5.24 18.47
C ALA A 401 7.42 4.62 18.35
N TRP A 402 7.86 3.97 19.41
CA TRP A 402 9.10 3.18 19.44
C TRP A 402 8.82 1.82 20.03
N LEU A 403 9.68 0.84 19.73
CA LEU A 403 9.58 -0.51 20.25
C LEU A 403 10.42 -0.63 21.53
N ASP A 404 9.84 -1.14 22.60
CA ASP A 404 10.51 -1.39 23.88
C ASP A 404 10.20 -2.82 24.34
N ASP A 405 10.85 -3.77 23.68
CA ASP A 405 10.65 -5.22 23.86
C ASP A 405 12.01 -5.92 24.02
N PRO A 406 12.27 -6.68 25.10
CA PRO A 406 13.53 -7.38 25.34
C PRO A 406 13.99 -8.30 24.22
N ARG A 407 13.07 -8.79 23.38
CA ARG A 407 13.40 -9.59 22.19
C ARG A 407 14.12 -8.77 21.11
N TYR A 408 14.00 -7.45 21.19
CA TYR A 408 14.46 -6.46 20.22
C TYR A 408 15.24 -5.33 20.91
N PRO A 409 16.34 -5.64 21.63
CA PRO A 409 16.96 -4.72 22.58
C PRO A 409 17.61 -3.49 21.94
N ARG A 410 17.87 -3.51 20.62
CA ARG A 410 18.52 -2.40 19.89
C ARG A 410 17.53 -1.39 19.30
N HIS A 411 16.25 -1.75 19.15
CA HIS A 411 15.28 -0.94 18.41
C HIS A 411 15.09 0.44 19.02
N LYS A 412 14.87 0.51 20.34
CA LYS A 412 14.64 1.76 21.04
C LYS A 412 15.74 2.79 20.80
N ASP A 413 16.99 2.40 20.99
CA ASP A 413 18.13 3.31 20.86
C ASP A 413 18.27 3.83 19.43
N GLU A 414 18.14 2.95 18.44
CA GLU A 414 18.21 3.31 17.03
C GLU A 414 17.03 4.19 16.58
N GLN A 415 15.83 3.94 17.10
CA GLN A 415 14.66 4.80 16.86
C GLN A 415 14.83 6.19 17.49
N MET A 416 15.43 6.30 18.69
CA MET A 416 15.72 7.61 19.28
C MET A 416 16.81 8.37 18.53
N LYS A 417 17.80 7.68 17.94
CA LYS A 417 18.76 8.31 17.02
C LYS A 417 18.08 8.85 15.78
N LEU A 418 17.18 8.06 15.18
CA LEU A 418 16.37 8.49 14.04
C LEU A 418 15.53 9.73 14.38
N LEU A 419 14.87 9.74 15.54
CA LEU A 419 14.11 10.90 16.02
C LEU A 419 14.98 12.16 16.09
N ASN A 420 16.19 12.06 16.66
CA ASN A 420 17.11 13.19 16.71
C ASN A 420 17.48 13.69 15.31
N MET A 421 17.81 12.78 14.38
CA MET A 421 18.10 13.16 12.98
C MET A 421 16.91 13.87 12.32
N ILE A 422 15.69 13.37 12.50
CA ILE A 422 14.47 14.01 12.01
C ILE A 422 14.36 15.45 12.53
N THR A 423 14.55 15.66 13.84
CA THR A 423 14.44 17.00 14.44
C THR A 423 15.51 17.96 13.94
N GLU A 424 16.72 17.49 13.65
CA GLU A 424 17.78 18.34 13.12
C GLU A 424 17.50 18.74 11.68
N TYR A 425 17.02 17.82 10.84
CA TYR A 425 16.59 18.12 9.48
C TYR A 425 15.41 19.09 9.43
N ALA A 426 14.42 18.94 10.31
CA ALA A 426 13.27 19.84 10.39
C ALA A 426 13.67 21.30 10.67
N LYS A 427 14.82 21.53 11.32
CA LYS A 427 15.34 22.87 11.63
C LYS A 427 16.17 23.50 10.52
N GLN A 428 16.58 22.73 9.49
CA GLN A 428 17.48 23.23 8.43
C GLN A 428 16.80 24.20 7.46
N VAL A 429 15.47 24.36 7.54
CA VAL A 429 14.70 25.21 6.63
C VAL A 429 14.08 26.38 7.40
N PRO A 430 14.65 27.60 7.32
CA PRO A 430 14.16 28.76 8.07
C PRO A 430 12.68 29.06 7.86
N GLY A 431 12.17 28.84 6.64
CA GLY A 431 10.74 29.00 6.35
C GLY A 431 9.85 28.05 7.14
N THR A 432 10.23 26.76 7.25
CA THR A 432 9.49 25.75 8.01
C THR A 432 9.57 26.03 9.51
N VAL A 433 10.72 26.47 10.01
CA VAL A 433 10.88 26.89 11.41
C VAL A 433 9.96 28.06 11.73
N ALA A 434 9.99 29.13 10.92
CA ALA A 434 9.14 30.30 11.12
C ALA A 434 7.63 30.03 10.94
N LEU A 435 7.26 29.03 10.12
CA LEU A 435 5.90 28.51 10.05
C LEU A 435 5.51 27.85 11.37
N ASN A 436 6.34 26.93 11.83
CA ASN A 436 6.10 26.11 13.01
C ASN A 436 6.01 26.98 14.27
N GLU A 437 6.96 27.88 14.52
CA GLU A 437 6.93 28.80 15.66
C GLU A 437 5.62 29.59 15.73
N ARG A 438 5.23 30.19 14.60
CA ARG A 438 3.96 30.95 14.51
C ARG A 438 2.74 30.08 14.78
N ALA A 439 2.73 28.85 14.28
CA ALA A 439 1.62 27.93 14.48
C ALA A 439 1.57 27.41 15.92
N TYR A 440 2.72 27.10 16.52
CA TYR A 440 2.84 26.67 17.91
C TYR A 440 2.37 27.78 18.87
N ASP A 441 2.75 29.03 18.63
CA ASP A 441 2.29 30.18 19.43
C ASP A 441 0.77 30.34 19.37
N ARG A 442 0.18 30.20 18.18
CA ARG A 442 -1.28 30.27 18.01
C ARG A 442 -1.98 29.10 18.67
N TYR A 443 -1.51 27.87 18.44
CA TYR A 443 -2.08 26.68 19.05
C TYR A 443 -1.97 26.71 20.58
N LYS A 444 -0.85 27.22 21.10
CA LYS A 444 -0.66 27.43 22.54
C LYS A 444 -1.71 28.41 23.07
N ARG A 445 -1.80 29.60 22.47
CA ARG A 445 -2.69 30.67 22.93
C ARG A 445 -4.17 30.28 22.89
N TYR A 446 -4.61 29.68 21.79
CA TYR A 446 -6.02 29.43 21.55
C TYR A 446 -6.49 28.06 22.05
N SER A 447 -5.61 27.06 22.15
CA SER A 447 -5.99 25.71 22.60
C SER A 447 -5.37 25.36 23.94
N PHE A 448 -4.05 25.23 24.02
CA PHE A 448 -3.36 24.71 25.21
C PHE A 448 -3.54 25.58 26.46
N ASP A 449 -3.40 26.90 26.36
CA ASP A 449 -3.52 27.83 27.49
C ASP A 449 -4.95 27.88 28.05
N PHE A 450 -5.95 27.60 27.20
CA PHE A 450 -7.36 27.59 27.58
C PHE A 450 -7.78 26.24 28.17
N ASP A 451 -7.37 25.12 27.54
CA ASP A 451 -7.72 23.76 27.97
C ASP A 451 -6.52 22.82 27.81
N SER A 452 -5.58 22.95 28.73
CA SER A 452 -4.40 22.09 28.81
C SER A 452 -4.73 20.64 29.18
N LYS A 453 -5.98 20.31 29.56
CA LYS A 453 -6.41 18.92 29.82
C LYS A 453 -6.56 18.19 28.49
N ASN A 454 -7.23 18.79 27.51
CA ASN A 454 -7.50 18.17 26.20
C ASN A 454 -6.44 18.47 25.14
N PHE A 455 -5.86 19.67 25.14
CA PHE A 455 -4.84 20.06 24.17
C PHE A 455 -3.46 19.92 24.79
N LYS A 456 -2.53 19.31 24.04
CA LYS A 456 -1.14 19.09 24.47
C LYS A 456 -0.16 19.75 23.52
N LEU A 457 1.03 20.01 24.02
CA LEU A 457 2.19 20.43 23.25
C LEU A 457 3.36 19.57 23.73
N ASP A 458 3.85 18.67 22.87
CA ASP A 458 4.96 17.76 23.17
C ASP A 458 6.10 18.07 22.21
N PHE A 459 7.16 18.65 22.73
CA PHE A 459 8.30 19.08 21.91
C PHE A 459 9.46 18.14 22.10
N THR A 460 9.99 17.63 20.99
CA THR A 460 11.30 16.99 20.97
C THR A 460 12.26 17.90 20.22
N ASN A 461 13.32 18.34 20.90
CA ASN A 461 14.34 19.23 20.35
C ASN A 461 13.75 20.50 19.67
N GLY A 462 12.63 21.05 20.18
CA GLY A 462 11.99 22.24 19.61
C GLY A 462 11.05 21.99 18.43
N VAL A 463 10.79 20.74 18.07
CA VAL A 463 9.81 20.34 17.04
C VAL A 463 8.63 19.65 17.72
N LEU A 464 7.39 20.01 17.33
CA LEU A 464 6.18 19.37 17.87
C LEU A 464 6.09 17.92 17.36
N ILE A 465 6.29 16.98 18.28
CA ILE A 465 6.28 15.54 18.01
C ILE A 465 5.58 14.89 19.19
N TYR A 466 4.36 14.37 18.99
CA TYR A 466 3.70 13.60 20.04
C TYR A 466 4.34 12.24 20.13
N LYS A 467 5.22 12.10 21.11
CA LYS A 467 5.90 10.86 21.41
C LYS A 467 4.96 9.97 22.23
N SER A 468 4.96 8.66 21.96
CA SER A 468 4.20 7.73 22.82
C SER A 468 4.64 7.87 24.29
N ILE A 469 3.78 7.56 25.25
CA ILE A 469 4.17 7.63 26.68
C ILE A 469 5.01 6.39 27.06
N LYS A 470 4.74 5.25 26.41
CA LYS A 470 5.43 3.98 26.60
C LYS A 470 5.77 3.39 25.24
N GLY A 471 6.86 2.62 25.19
CA GLY A 471 7.21 1.86 23.99
C GLY A 471 6.25 0.71 23.74
N ALA A 472 6.02 0.42 22.47
CA ALA A 472 5.21 -0.69 21.99
C ALA A 472 5.91 -2.03 22.24
N ARG A 473 5.12 -3.11 22.32
CA ARG A 473 5.58 -4.50 22.34
C ARG A 473 5.20 -5.16 21.03
N ALA A 474 5.97 -6.15 20.58
CA ALA A 474 5.63 -6.84 19.34
C ALA A 474 4.25 -7.51 19.46
N ASN A 475 3.36 -7.23 18.53
CA ASN A 475 1.99 -7.71 18.49
C ASN A 475 1.59 -8.09 17.05
N PRO A 476 1.46 -9.39 16.71
CA PRO A 476 1.15 -9.84 15.35
C PRO A 476 -0.25 -9.43 14.85
N GLN A 477 -1.12 -8.92 15.72
CA GLN A 477 -2.43 -8.36 15.38
C GLN A 477 -2.40 -6.82 15.22
N SER A 478 -1.25 -6.17 15.43
CA SER A 478 -1.14 -4.72 15.25
C SER A 478 -1.40 -4.32 13.79
N PRO A 479 -2.07 -3.18 13.54
CA PRO A 479 -2.18 -2.62 12.21
C PRO A 479 -0.82 -2.10 11.69
N ASP A 480 0.09 -1.67 12.57
CA ASP A 480 1.34 -1.00 12.22
C ASP A 480 2.46 -2.01 11.91
N PHE A 481 3.28 -1.74 10.90
CA PHE A 481 4.28 -2.69 10.39
C PHE A 481 5.38 -3.02 11.41
N MET A 482 5.91 -2.02 12.11
CA MET A 482 6.94 -2.14 13.14
C MET A 482 6.43 -2.98 14.30
N THR A 483 5.25 -2.68 14.83
CA THR A 483 4.69 -3.41 15.97
C THR A 483 4.29 -4.82 15.57
N ARG A 484 3.80 -5.02 14.34
CA ARG A 484 3.39 -6.33 13.80
C ARG A 484 4.56 -7.24 13.43
N GLN A 485 5.62 -6.68 12.84
CA GLN A 485 6.76 -7.39 12.27
C GLN A 485 8.09 -6.69 12.60
N PRO A 486 8.46 -6.55 13.89
CA PRO A 486 9.64 -5.77 14.29
C PRO A 486 10.98 -6.40 13.90
N ASN A 487 11.00 -7.69 13.56
CA ASN A 487 12.16 -8.36 12.97
C ASN A 487 12.47 -7.88 11.56
N VAL A 488 11.49 -7.28 10.87
CA VAL A 488 11.62 -6.74 9.52
C VAL A 488 11.65 -5.22 9.56
N THR A 489 10.59 -4.60 10.05
CA THR A 489 10.41 -3.15 10.03
C THR A 489 10.82 -2.56 11.36
N ILE A 490 11.88 -1.77 11.36
CA ILE A 490 12.44 -1.15 12.56
C ILE A 490 11.68 0.11 12.95
N TRP A 491 11.02 0.77 11.99
CA TRP A 491 10.18 1.93 12.28
C TRP A 491 9.15 2.14 11.16
N ASP A 492 7.95 2.52 11.54
CA ASP A 492 6.98 3.13 10.63
C ASP A 492 6.58 4.51 11.18
N GLY A 493 6.30 5.43 10.26
CA GLY A 493 6.27 6.85 10.58
C GLY A 493 5.22 7.62 9.80
N VAL A 494 4.69 8.65 10.47
CA VAL A 494 3.69 9.58 9.94
C VAL A 494 4.11 11.02 10.22
N THR A 495 3.66 11.94 9.37
CA THR A 495 3.85 13.40 9.50
C THR A 495 2.56 14.09 9.16
N GLU A 496 2.41 15.33 9.60
CA GLU A 496 1.22 16.14 9.37
C GLU A 496 1.63 17.55 8.93
N ALA A 497 1.03 18.03 7.85
CA ALA A 497 1.26 19.33 7.25
C ALA A 497 -0.06 20.04 6.92
N PRO A 498 -0.20 21.36 7.12
CA PRO A 498 -1.42 22.11 6.81
C PRO A 498 -1.53 22.32 5.30
N ASP A 499 -1.91 21.28 4.57
CA ASP A 499 -1.69 21.19 3.12
C ASP A 499 -2.97 21.03 2.28
N GLU A 500 -4.14 20.85 2.89
CA GLU A 500 -5.37 20.68 2.11
C GLU A 500 -5.56 21.89 1.17
N THR A 501 -5.73 21.62 -0.13
CA THR A 501 -5.81 22.62 -1.23
C THR A 501 -4.59 23.54 -1.41
N ALA A 502 -3.46 23.22 -0.76
CA ALA A 502 -2.24 24.02 -0.82
C ALA A 502 -1.75 24.20 -2.27
N ARG A 503 -1.31 25.42 -2.57
CA ARG A 503 -0.83 25.82 -3.91
C ARG A 503 0.26 26.89 -3.80
N GLY A 504 1.01 27.06 -4.88
CA GLY A 504 2.07 28.06 -5.00
C GLY A 504 3.06 27.99 -3.84
N ASP A 505 3.40 29.16 -3.29
CA ASP A 505 4.40 29.27 -2.22
C ASP A 505 4.00 28.53 -0.94
N TRP A 506 2.70 28.39 -0.68
CA TRP A 506 2.23 27.60 0.46
C TRP A 506 2.54 26.12 0.30
N LEU A 507 2.23 25.55 -0.88
CA LEU A 507 2.55 24.15 -1.17
C LEU A 507 4.06 23.91 -1.14
N LYS A 508 4.86 24.82 -1.71
CA LYS A 508 6.33 24.74 -1.67
C LYS A 508 6.86 24.71 -0.23
N LEU A 509 6.29 25.52 0.65
CA LEU A 509 6.69 25.59 2.05
C LEU A 509 6.39 24.29 2.81
N VAL A 510 5.15 23.79 2.72
CA VAL A 510 4.73 22.59 3.46
C VAL A 510 5.31 21.30 2.87
N ALA A 511 5.44 21.20 1.54
CA ALA A 511 6.09 20.07 0.89
C ALA A 511 7.59 20.03 1.19
N ASN A 512 8.26 21.18 1.30
CA ASN A 512 9.68 21.20 1.69
C ASN A 512 9.89 20.66 3.12
N ALA A 513 8.96 20.91 4.05
CA ALA A 513 9.03 20.34 5.40
C ALA A 513 8.97 18.80 5.35
N GLY A 514 8.03 18.23 4.60
CA GLY A 514 7.96 16.78 4.34
C GLY A 514 9.20 16.23 3.64
N LEU A 515 9.79 16.98 2.70
CA LEU A 515 11.02 16.57 2.04
C LEU A 515 12.22 16.49 3.01
N GLN A 516 12.32 17.36 4.01
CA GLN A 516 13.38 17.24 5.03
C GLN A 516 13.21 16.00 5.88
N TRP A 517 11.97 15.64 6.21
CA TRP A 517 11.68 14.39 6.90
C TRP A 517 12.08 13.18 6.06
N ASP A 518 11.74 13.16 4.77
CA ASP A 518 12.15 12.09 3.85
C ASP A 518 13.68 11.94 3.79
N LYS A 519 14.40 13.07 3.72
CA LYS A 519 15.86 13.12 3.66
C LYS A 519 16.52 12.60 4.94
N ALA A 520 16.02 13.01 6.11
CA ALA A 520 16.54 12.58 7.40
C ALA A 520 16.53 11.05 7.53
N ILE A 521 15.42 10.45 7.11
CA ILE A 521 15.19 9.00 7.25
C ILE A 521 15.99 8.21 6.22
N LEU A 522 16.12 8.71 4.98
CA LEU A 522 17.05 8.11 4.02
C LEU A 522 18.47 8.14 4.57
N ASP A 523 18.91 9.29 5.08
CA ASP A 523 20.27 9.48 5.57
C ASP A 523 20.59 8.61 6.76
N TYR A 524 19.64 8.40 7.67
CA TYR A 524 19.77 7.42 8.75
C TYR A 524 20.09 6.02 8.20
N LEU A 525 19.39 5.56 7.16
CA LEU A 525 19.68 4.27 6.54
C LEU A 525 21.01 4.25 5.77
N VAL A 526 21.37 5.35 5.10
CA VAL A 526 22.64 5.49 4.36
C VAL A 526 23.85 5.48 5.30
N GLN A 527 23.72 6.09 6.48
CA GLN A 527 24.78 6.20 7.49
C GLN A 527 24.84 4.97 8.41
N GLY A 528 23.78 4.16 8.45
CA GLY A 528 23.71 2.96 9.28
C GLY A 528 24.80 1.93 8.94
N HIS A 529 25.36 1.29 9.96
CA HIS A 529 26.30 0.18 9.79
C HIS A 529 25.54 -1.13 9.53
N HIS A 530 25.33 -1.42 8.24
CA HIS A 530 24.61 -2.59 7.73
C HIS A 530 25.58 -3.73 7.40
N GLU A 531 25.86 -4.59 8.36
CA GLU A 531 26.76 -5.74 8.16
C GLU A 531 26.01 -6.96 7.60
N ILE A 532 26.57 -7.59 6.56
CA ILE A 532 26.05 -8.84 5.98
C ILE A 532 26.75 -10.04 6.62
N GLU A 533 25.97 -10.84 7.32
CA GLU A 533 26.40 -12.10 7.94
C GLU A 533 26.16 -13.25 6.96
N ARG A 534 27.14 -14.15 6.85
CA ARG A 534 27.06 -15.35 6.02
C ARG A 534 27.34 -16.57 6.87
N LYS A 535 26.47 -17.57 6.79
CA LYS A 535 26.62 -18.85 7.46
C LYS A 535 26.59 -19.97 6.43
N VAL A 536 27.50 -20.91 6.57
CA VAL A 536 27.63 -22.08 5.71
C VAL A 536 27.47 -23.31 6.57
N ASP A 537 26.44 -24.11 6.30
CA ASP A 537 26.15 -25.35 7.03
C ASP A 537 26.10 -26.53 6.05
N PRO A 538 26.59 -27.72 6.41
CA PRO A 538 26.29 -28.94 5.66
C PRO A 538 24.77 -29.17 5.62
N PHE A 539 24.22 -29.45 4.44
CA PHE A 539 22.80 -29.75 4.27
C PHE A 539 22.64 -30.88 3.26
N TRP A 540 22.29 -32.07 3.75
CA TRP A 540 22.32 -33.32 2.97
C TRP A 540 23.69 -33.54 2.29
N HIS A 541 23.72 -34.08 1.07
CA HIS A 541 24.92 -34.20 0.25
C HIS A 541 25.38 -32.87 -0.38
N GLY A 542 25.07 -31.73 0.26
CA GLY A 542 25.34 -30.39 -0.23
C GLY A 542 25.60 -29.39 0.90
N VAL A 543 25.52 -28.11 0.55
CA VAL A 543 25.80 -26.98 1.44
C VAL A 543 24.62 -26.03 1.44
N SER A 544 24.19 -25.60 2.62
CA SER A 544 23.27 -24.48 2.80
C SER A 544 24.06 -23.20 3.07
N LEU A 545 23.80 -22.16 2.27
CA LEU A 545 24.32 -20.81 2.48
C LEU A 545 23.19 -19.93 2.98
N THR A 546 23.31 -19.42 4.20
CA THR A 546 22.40 -18.42 4.77
C THR A 546 23.08 -17.05 4.69
N VAL A 547 22.36 -16.06 4.16
CA VAL A 547 22.77 -14.66 4.16
C VAL A 547 21.78 -13.86 5.00
N ASN A 548 22.27 -13.09 5.96
CA ASN A 548 21.43 -12.30 6.86
C ASN A 548 21.99 -10.88 7.02
N ARG A 549 21.11 -9.89 7.18
CA ARG A 549 21.47 -8.53 7.59
C ARG A 549 20.73 -8.20 8.87
N PRO A 550 21.41 -8.12 10.03
CA PRO A 550 20.76 -7.77 11.28
C PRO A 550 20.08 -6.40 11.21
N ARG A 551 18.88 -6.31 11.77
CA ARG A 551 18.09 -5.07 11.89
C ARG A 551 17.82 -4.77 13.36
N PRO A 552 17.86 -3.50 13.81
CA PRO A 552 18.32 -2.28 13.12
C PRO A 552 19.84 -2.30 12.81
N PRO A 553 20.42 -1.24 12.21
CA PRO A 553 21.87 -1.14 11.98
C PRO A 553 22.68 -1.46 13.23
N LYS A 554 23.87 -2.05 13.07
CA LYS A 554 24.76 -2.33 14.21
C LYS A 554 25.37 -1.03 14.75
N PRO A 555 25.83 -1.00 16.01
CA PRO A 555 26.70 0.07 16.48
C PRO A 555 27.94 0.19 15.58
N ALA A 556 28.53 1.39 15.54
CA ALA A 556 29.83 1.59 14.89
C ALA A 556 30.88 0.67 15.52
N LYS A 557 31.81 0.14 14.71
CA LYS A 557 32.93 -0.66 15.24
C LYS A 557 33.83 0.26 16.06
N ALA A 558 34.15 -0.13 17.29
CA ALA A 558 35.10 0.60 18.13
C ALA A 558 36.47 0.62 17.44
N GLY A 559 36.89 1.79 16.92
CA GLY A 559 38.18 1.96 16.24
C GLY A 559 38.18 2.89 15.03
N GLU A 560 37.03 3.19 14.41
CA GLU A 560 36.91 4.20 13.34
C GLU A 560 36.48 5.55 13.92
N GLY A 561 37.27 6.06 14.88
CA GLY A 561 37.22 7.46 15.27
C GLY A 561 38.09 8.27 14.32
N THR A 562 37.50 9.30 13.72
CA THR A 562 38.13 10.31 12.87
C THR A 562 39.56 10.68 13.31
N THR A 563 40.56 10.22 12.57
CA THR A 563 41.88 10.85 12.53
C THR A 563 41.81 12.08 11.63
N THR A 564 41.27 13.16 12.16
CA THR A 564 41.56 14.52 11.69
C THR A 564 42.30 15.25 12.80
N GLU A 565 43.57 14.89 12.99
CA GLU A 565 44.55 15.78 13.60
C GLU A 565 45.64 16.06 12.57
N GLY A 566 45.80 17.34 12.27
CA GLY A 566 46.74 17.85 11.28
C GLY A 566 48.19 17.59 11.68
N SER A 567 48.98 17.23 10.68
CA SER A 567 50.41 17.54 10.67
C SER A 567 50.63 18.72 9.73
N ARG A 568 51.13 19.81 10.30
CA ARG A 568 51.94 20.79 9.59
C ARG A 568 53.28 20.19 9.21
#